data_AF-A0AAF0DF23-F1
#
_entry.id   AF-A0AAF0DF23-F1
#
_cell.length_a   1.000
_cell.length_b   1.000
_cell.length_c   1.000
_cell.angle_alpha   90.00
_cell.angle_beta   90.00
_cell.angle_gamma   90.00
#
_symmetry.space_group_name_H-M   'P 1'
#
loop_
_entity.id
_entity.type
_entity.pdbx_description
1 polymer ?
#
loop_
_entity_poly.entity_id
_entity_poly.type
_entity_poly.pdbx_seq_one_letter_code
_entity_poly.pdbx_strand_id
1 'polypeptide(L)'
;MSSEIQISIRLLSPPGTIIRRPVPSEAAQSCNPPLFNDAMHVRTVVFVDEQGCSPESELDEDDHRSWHWVMYDNRSSQQIPIGVIRLVPPPHPPHQIHLNNNGVNRDTIDGHAKQEEPYVKLTRVGLLPAYRGMGLSRKLVDTALNWAVEHRSEVVSALGVQESWNGLVLVHAQEQVEALYARMGFVTDKSMGKWDEEGIMHVGMWKRVDISNRISP
;
A
#
# COMPACT_ATOMS: atom_id res chain seq x y z
N MET A 1 2.04 -19.10 29.67
CA MET A 1 2.58 -17.73 29.54
C MET A 1 2.63 -17.41 28.06
N SER A 2 1.80 -16.49 27.58
CA SER A 2 1.88 -16.06 26.17
C SER A 2 3.17 -15.27 26.02
N SER A 3 4.11 -15.74 25.19
CA SER A 3 5.31 -14.97 24.89
C SER A 3 4.89 -13.67 24.21
N GLU A 4 5.31 -12.54 24.80
CA GLU A 4 5.07 -11.23 24.22
C GLU A 4 5.71 -11.17 22.82
N ILE A 5 4.95 -10.72 21.82
CA ILE A 5 5.46 -10.66 20.45
C ILE A 5 6.55 -9.59 20.36
N GLN A 6 7.70 -9.95 19.80
CA GLN A 6 8.82 -9.03 19.61
C GLN A 6 8.88 -8.60 18.15
N ILE A 7 8.35 -7.42 17.83
CA ILE A 7 8.25 -6.94 16.45
C ILE A 7 9.25 -5.84 16.11
N SER A 8 9.73 -5.88 14.86
CA SER A 8 10.49 -4.80 14.24
C SER A 8 9.87 -4.46 12.88
N ILE A 9 10.03 -3.23 12.41
CA ILE A 9 9.58 -2.81 11.08
C ILE A 9 10.79 -2.20 10.38
N ARG A 10 11.03 -2.62 9.14
CA ARG A 10 12.15 -2.16 8.32
C ARG A 10 11.60 -1.50 7.06
N LEU A 11 12.20 -0.38 6.67
CA LEU A 11 11.85 0.39 5.48
C LEU A 11 12.83 0.07 4.35
N LEU A 12 12.28 -0.12 3.15
CA LEU A 12 12.97 -0.14 1.87
C LEU A 12 12.56 1.10 1.08
N SER A 13 13.50 1.99 0.79
CA SER A 13 13.32 3.07 -0.20
C SER A 13 13.07 2.50 -1.60
N PRO A 14 12.53 3.27 -2.56
CA PRO A 14 12.25 2.81 -3.91
C PRO A 14 13.39 1.95 -4.50
N PRO A 15 13.15 0.66 -4.78
CA PRO A 15 14.22 -0.28 -5.13
C PRO A 15 14.74 -0.08 -6.57
N GLY A 16 14.11 0.80 -7.35
CA GLY A 16 14.44 1.00 -8.76
C GLY A 16 13.97 -0.15 -9.63
N THR A 17 14.30 -0.08 -10.92
CA THR A 17 13.73 -0.96 -11.96
C THR A 17 14.36 -2.35 -12.00
N ILE A 18 15.47 -2.57 -11.30
CA ILE A 18 16.16 -3.87 -11.26
C ILE A 18 15.55 -4.72 -10.14
N ILE A 19 14.27 -5.07 -10.31
CA ILE A 19 13.53 -5.96 -9.42
C ILE A 19 12.81 -7.03 -10.22
N ARG A 20 12.67 -8.22 -9.64
CA ARG A 20 12.01 -9.37 -10.25
C ARG A 20 11.14 -10.08 -9.25
N ARG A 21 10.06 -10.70 -9.74
CA ARG A 21 9.20 -11.53 -8.91
C ARG A 21 9.98 -12.81 -8.52
N PRO A 22 10.09 -13.15 -7.22
CA PRO A 22 10.56 -14.46 -6.82
C PRO A 22 9.63 -15.58 -7.33
N VAL A 23 10.22 -16.70 -7.71
CA VAL A 23 9.49 -17.89 -8.18
C VAL A 23 9.82 -19.07 -7.28
N PRO A 24 9.00 -20.14 -7.22
CA PRO A 24 9.28 -21.27 -6.34
C PRO A 24 10.67 -21.91 -6.54
N SER A 25 11.20 -21.90 -7.77
CA SER A 25 12.55 -22.40 -8.07
C SER A 25 13.68 -21.45 -7.63
N GLU A 26 13.38 -20.18 -7.35
CA GLU A 26 14.33 -19.14 -6.96
C GLU A 26 13.61 -18.11 -6.06
N ALA A 27 13.41 -18.50 -4.81
CA ALA A 27 12.67 -17.70 -3.83
C ALA A 27 13.42 -16.43 -3.38
N ALA A 28 14.73 -16.36 -3.60
CA ALA A 28 15.56 -15.19 -3.32
C ALA A 28 16.26 -14.75 -4.61
N GLN A 29 15.66 -13.81 -5.31
CA GLN A 29 16.24 -13.22 -6.51
C GLN A 29 17.46 -12.40 -6.12
N SER A 30 18.63 -12.76 -6.64
CA SER A 30 19.90 -12.08 -6.33
C SER A 30 19.92 -10.60 -6.74
N CYS A 31 19.12 -10.22 -7.74
CA CYS A 31 18.98 -8.85 -8.19
C CYS A 31 18.12 -7.97 -7.24
N ASN A 32 17.27 -8.60 -6.42
CA ASN A 32 16.40 -7.86 -5.51
C ASN A 32 17.15 -7.46 -4.24
N PRO A 33 16.87 -6.27 -3.66
CA PRO A 33 17.20 -6.00 -2.28
C PRO A 33 16.63 -7.11 -1.37
N PRO A 34 17.36 -7.58 -0.34
CA PRO A 34 16.86 -8.64 0.55
C PRO A 34 15.49 -8.32 1.16
N LEU A 35 15.28 -7.05 1.55
CA LEU A 35 14.02 -6.59 2.12
C LEU A 35 12.86 -6.65 1.11
N PHE A 36 13.14 -6.51 -0.20
CA PHE A 36 12.14 -6.68 -1.24
C PHE A 36 11.77 -8.15 -1.42
N ASN A 37 12.73 -9.07 -1.34
CA ASN A 37 12.43 -10.51 -1.35
C ASN A 37 11.52 -10.89 -0.18
N ASP A 38 11.76 -10.34 1.01
CA ASP A 38 10.90 -10.57 2.19
C ASP A 38 9.49 -10.00 2.00
N ALA A 39 9.38 -8.78 1.42
CA ALA A 39 8.09 -8.20 1.07
C ALA A 39 7.31 -9.09 0.08
N MET A 40 7.99 -9.57 -0.97
CA MET A 40 7.41 -10.47 -1.97
C MET A 40 7.02 -11.83 -1.39
N HIS A 41 7.75 -12.34 -0.41
CA HIS A 41 7.37 -13.55 0.31
C HIS A 41 6.03 -13.38 1.02
N VAL A 42 5.88 -12.33 1.85
CA VAL A 42 4.62 -12.07 2.57
C VAL A 42 3.47 -11.85 1.59
N ARG A 43 3.70 -11.08 0.52
CA ARG A 43 2.74 -10.85 -0.55
C ARG A 43 2.28 -12.13 -1.23
N THR A 44 3.21 -13.02 -1.56
CA THR A 44 2.90 -14.32 -2.20
C THR A 44 2.01 -15.15 -1.28
N VAL A 45 2.38 -15.29 0.00
CA VAL A 45 1.60 -16.08 0.95
C VAL A 45 0.18 -15.51 1.15
N VAL A 46 0.05 -14.18 1.22
CA VAL A 46 -1.24 -13.54 1.52
C VAL A 46 -2.13 -13.38 0.27
N PHE A 47 -1.57 -12.89 -0.84
CA PHE A 47 -2.38 -12.54 -2.01
C PHE A 47 -2.50 -13.70 -2.99
N VAL A 48 -1.44 -14.49 -3.18
CA VAL A 48 -1.47 -15.63 -4.12
C VAL A 48 -1.99 -16.88 -3.44
N ASP A 49 -1.27 -17.37 -2.42
CA ASP A 49 -1.54 -18.69 -1.83
C ASP A 49 -2.87 -18.71 -1.06
N GLU A 50 -3.17 -17.62 -0.35
CA GLU A 50 -4.39 -17.53 0.47
C GLU A 50 -5.57 -16.94 -0.30
N GLN A 51 -5.39 -15.83 -1.03
CA GLN A 51 -6.50 -15.12 -1.67
C GLN A 51 -6.74 -15.52 -3.13
N GLY A 52 -5.82 -16.28 -3.74
CA GLY A 52 -5.99 -16.78 -5.10
C GLY A 52 -5.76 -15.74 -6.20
N CYS A 53 -5.12 -14.61 -5.89
CA CYS A 53 -4.73 -13.64 -6.90
C CYS A 53 -3.66 -14.23 -7.83
N SER A 54 -3.60 -13.75 -9.07
CA SER A 54 -2.59 -14.15 -10.03
C SER A 54 -1.17 -13.83 -9.52
N PRO A 55 -0.22 -14.79 -9.50
CA PRO A 55 1.18 -14.53 -9.15
C PRO A 55 1.80 -13.43 -10.01
N GLU A 56 1.40 -13.33 -11.27
CA GLU A 56 1.91 -12.33 -12.21
C GLU A 56 1.50 -10.90 -11.84
N SER A 57 0.37 -10.73 -11.13
CA SER A 57 -0.12 -9.44 -10.64
C SER A 57 0.63 -8.94 -9.39
N GLU A 58 1.45 -9.78 -8.76
CA GLU A 58 2.21 -9.42 -7.55
C GLU A 58 3.49 -8.63 -7.80
N LEU A 59 3.85 -8.33 -9.05
CA LEU A 59 4.86 -7.32 -9.35
C LEU A 59 4.30 -6.38 -10.41
N ASP A 60 4.12 -5.11 -10.05
CA ASP A 60 3.50 -4.11 -10.92
C ASP A 60 4.41 -2.90 -11.19
N GLU A 61 3.89 -1.95 -11.97
CA GLU A 61 4.61 -0.73 -12.35
C GLU A 61 4.90 0.22 -11.18
N ASP A 62 4.23 0.08 -10.04
CA ASP A 62 4.47 0.94 -8.88
C ASP A 62 5.59 0.41 -7.97
N ASP A 63 5.93 -0.87 -8.05
CA ASP A 63 6.89 -1.50 -7.12
C ASP A 63 8.27 -0.83 -7.12
N HIS A 64 8.75 -0.41 -8.28
CA HIS A 64 10.08 0.20 -8.45
C HIS A 64 10.18 1.61 -7.87
N ARG A 65 9.06 2.34 -7.77
CA ARG A 65 8.96 3.74 -7.32
C ARG A 65 8.41 3.89 -5.91
N SER A 66 8.04 2.79 -5.26
CA SER A 66 7.34 2.80 -3.97
C SER A 66 8.25 2.52 -2.78
N TRP A 67 7.87 3.03 -1.61
CA TRP A 67 8.46 2.61 -0.34
C TRP A 67 7.75 1.38 0.16
N HIS A 68 8.51 0.45 0.74
CA HIS A 68 7.99 -0.80 1.29
C HIS A 68 8.40 -0.94 2.75
N TRP A 69 7.45 -1.29 3.61
CA TRP A 69 7.75 -1.67 4.99
C TRP A 69 7.50 -3.16 5.17
N VAL A 70 8.46 -3.84 5.77
CA VAL A 70 8.33 -5.24 6.18
C VAL A 70 8.38 -5.31 7.70
N MET A 71 7.37 -5.94 8.29
CA MET A 71 7.31 -6.24 9.71
C MET A 71 7.87 -7.64 9.96
N TYR A 72 8.67 -7.79 11.01
CA TYR A 72 9.27 -9.05 11.41
C TYR A 72 8.85 -9.47 12.82
N ASP A 73 8.71 -10.78 13.02
CA ASP A 73 8.77 -11.40 14.34
C ASP A 73 10.21 -11.80 14.67
N ASN A 74 10.68 -11.36 15.84
CA ASN A 74 12.05 -11.54 16.33
C ASN A 74 12.13 -12.54 17.49
N ARG A 75 11.06 -13.28 17.81
CA ARG A 75 11.07 -14.26 18.90
C ARG A 75 12.02 -15.44 18.66
N SER A 76 12.27 -15.79 17.40
CA SER A 76 13.24 -16.81 16.99
C SER A 76 14.60 -16.22 16.64
N SER A 77 15.63 -17.07 16.64
CA SER A 77 16.99 -16.69 16.20
C SER A 77 17.06 -16.21 14.76
N GLN A 78 16.10 -16.64 13.92
CA GLN A 78 15.87 -16.11 12.58
C GLN A 78 14.67 -15.16 12.62
N GLN A 79 14.83 -13.97 12.06
CA GLN A 79 13.73 -13.01 11.89
C GLN A 79 12.78 -13.54 10.82
N ILE A 80 11.48 -13.56 11.11
CA ILE A 80 10.45 -14.03 10.17
C ILE A 80 9.71 -12.80 9.65
N PRO A 81 9.64 -12.55 8.32
CA PRO A 81 8.78 -11.51 7.79
C PRO A 81 7.31 -11.91 7.96
N ILE A 82 6.52 -11.08 8.62
CA ILE A 82 5.13 -11.36 9.02
C ILE A 82 4.11 -10.40 8.43
N GLY A 83 4.57 -9.29 7.87
CA GLY A 83 3.70 -8.22 7.39
C GLY A 83 4.36 -7.30 6.39
N VAL A 84 3.55 -6.72 5.52
CA VAL A 84 3.99 -5.82 4.44
C VAL A 84 2.98 -4.69 4.22
N ILE A 85 3.50 -3.51 3.86
CA ILE A 85 2.73 -2.38 3.32
C ILE A 85 3.59 -1.63 2.31
N ARG A 86 2.98 -1.17 1.22
CA ARG A 86 3.62 -0.36 0.18
C ARG A 86 2.98 1.01 0.11
N LEU A 87 3.80 2.07 0.07
CA LEU A 87 3.37 3.45 -0.18
C LEU A 87 3.79 3.84 -1.59
N VAL A 88 2.80 4.12 -2.43
CA VAL A 88 2.99 4.61 -3.80
C VAL A 88 2.97 6.14 -3.78
N PRO A 89 4.05 6.82 -4.21
CA PRO A 89 4.04 8.27 -4.35
C PRO A 89 3.24 8.73 -5.57
N PRO A 90 2.70 9.96 -5.55
CA PRO A 90 2.17 10.58 -6.74
C PRO A 90 3.27 10.84 -7.81
N PRO A 91 2.92 11.06 -9.09
CA PRO A 91 1.57 11.09 -9.64
C PRO A 91 0.95 9.70 -9.78
N HIS A 92 -0.38 9.65 -9.89
CA HIS A 92 -1.16 8.44 -10.16
C HIS A 92 -1.95 8.62 -11.46
N PRO A 93 -2.25 7.54 -12.21
CA PRO A 93 -3.19 7.60 -13.33
C PRO A 93 -4.57 8.14 -12.87
N PRO A 94 -5.30 8.88 -13.72
CA PRO A 94 -6.65 9.34 -13.39
C PRO A 94 -7.57 8.17 -13.01
N HIS A 95 -8.43 8.33 -12.00
CA HIS A 95 -9.36 7.30 -11.50
C HIS A 95 -10.49 6.89 -12.47
N GLN A 96 -10.38 7.18 -13.77
CA GLN A 96 -11.46 6.93 -14.75
C GLN A 96 -11.63 5.46 -15.15
N ILE A 97 -10.83 4.52 -14.66
CA ILE A 97 -10.68 3.19 -15.30
C ILE A 97 -11.70 2.14 -14.81
N HIS A 98 -12.45 2.32 -13.71
CA HIS A 98 -13.26 1.22 -13.14
C HIS A 98 -14.80 1.37 -13.27
N LEU A 99 -15.31 2.40 -13.96
CA LEU A 99 -16.77 2.62 -14.09
C LEU A 99 -17.45 1.84 -15.23
N ASN A 100 -16.73 0.99 -15.98
CA ASN A 100 -17.23 0.42 -17.23
C ASN A 100 -17.99 -0.91 -17.14
N ASN A 101 -18.65 -1.22 -16.02
CA ASN A 101 -19.58 -2.37 -15.96
C ASN A 101 -21.06 -2.01 -15.77
N ASN A 102 -21.44 -0.72 -15.67
CA ASN A 102 -22.85 -0.34 -15.51
C ASN A 102 -23.28 0.91 -16.31
N GLY A 103 -22.77 1.07 -17.53
CA GLY A 103 -23.47 1.83 -18.58
C GLY A 103 -23.88 3.27 -18.28
N VAL A 104 -23.26 3.95 -17.31
CA VAL A 104 -23.41 5.39 -17.15
C VAL A 104 -22.19 6.04 -17.77
N ASN A 105 -22.30 6.34 -19.06
CA ASN A 105 -21.47 7.33 -19.72
C ASN A 105 -21.67 8.66 -18.99
N ARG A 106 -20.85 8.94 -17.97
CA ARG A 106 -20.51 10.32 -17.65
C ARG A 106 -19.40 10.72 -18.59
N ASP A 107 -19.80 10.90 -19.86
CA ASP A 107 -19.33 12.07 -20.59
C ASP A 107 -19.64 13.27 -19.67
N THR A 108 -18.66 13.67 -18.89
CA THR A 108 -18.65 15.02 -18.33
C THR A 108 -18.57 15.94 -19.53
N ILE A 109 -19.76 16.32 -20.00
CA ILE A 109 -20.09 17.64 -20.52
C ILE A 109 -19.18 18.62 -19.74
N ASP A 110 -18.25 19.26 -20.46
CA ASP A 110 -17.12 20.06 -19.96
C ASP A 110 -15.86 19.28 -19.51
N GLY A 111 -15.20 18.59 -20.46
CA GLY A 111 -13.81 18.85 -20.92
C GLY A 111 -12.63 18.96 -19.94
N HIS A 112 -12.82 18.88 -18.63
CA HIS A 112 -11.78 18.97 -17.62
C HIS A 112 -12.03 17.87 -16.60
N ALA A 113 -11.40 16.70 -16.80
CA ALA A 113 -11.20 15.76 -15.71
C ALA A 113 -10.58 16.55 -14.55
N LYS A 114 -11.32 16.69 -13.45
CA LYS A 114 -10.88 17.46 -12.29
C LYS A 114 -9.56 16.86 -11.84
N GLN A 115 -8.45 17.58 -12.03
CA GLN A 115 -7.13 17.10 -11.60
C GLN A 115 -7.22 16.93 -10.08
N GLU A 116 -7.11 15.68 -9.64
CA GLU A 116 -7.11 15.37 -8.22
C GLU A 116 -5.86 16.01 -7.59
N GLU A 117 -6.00 16.56 -6.39
CA GLU A 117 -4.81 17.02 -5.67
C GLU A 117 -3.87 15.83 -5.43
N PRO A 118 -2.55 16.03 -5.35
CA PRO A 118 -1.63 14.94 -5.10
C PRO A 118 -1.96 14.17 -3.82
N TYR A 119 -1.92 12.84 -3.92
CA TYR A 119 -2.15 11.93 -2.81
C TYR A 119 -1.11 10.81 -2.81
N VAL A 120 -0.93 10.15 -1.66
CA VAL A 120 -0.20 8.88 -1.59
C VAL A 120 -1.19 7.74 -1.54
N LYS A 121 -0.83 6.57 -2.08
CA LYS A 121 -1.68 5.39 -2.04
C LYS A 121 -1.02 4.31 -1.18
N LEU A 122 -1.75 3.78 -0.20
CA LEU A 122 -1.30 2.58 0.52
C LEU A 122 -1.84 1.35 -0.21
N THR A 123 -0.94 0.44 -0.54
CA THR A 123 -1.21 -0.78 -1.33
C THR A 123 -0.48 -1.96 -0.70
N ARG A 124 -0.81 -3.19 -1.14
CA ARG A 124 -0.17 -4.44 -0.67
C ARG A 124 -0.13 -4.55 0.86
N VAL A 125 -1.20 -4.16 1.55
CA VAL A 125 -1.29 -4.25 3.01
C VAL A 125 -1.64 -5.68 3.39
N GLY A 126 -0.66 -6.43 3.88
CA GLY A 126 -0.81 -7.86 4.18
C GLY A 126 -0.17 -8.26 5.51
N LEU A 127 -0.81 -9.18 6.22
CA LEU A 127 -0.24 -9.88 7.38
C LEU A 127 -0.43 -11.37 7.19
N LEU A 128 0.57 -12.16 7.55
CA LEU A 128 0.44 -13.61 7.64
C LEU A 128 -0.72 -13.97 8.60
N PRO A 129 -1.53 -15.01 8.30
CA PRO A 129 -2.73 -15.35 9.08
C PRO A 129 -2.51 -15.45 10.59
N ALA A 130 -1.40 -16.05 11.02
CA ALA A 130 -1.06 -16.28 12.42
C ALA A 130 -0.85 -14.98 13.25
N TYR A 131 -0.71 -13.83 12.59
CA TYR A 131 -0.41 -12.54 13.21
C TYR A 131 -1.57 -11.53 13.12
N ARG A 132 -2.73 -11.96 12.61
CA ARG A 132 -3.94 -11.12 12.49
C ARG A 132 -4.66 -10.99 13.84
N GLY A 133 -5.50 -9.97 13.97
CA GLY A 133 -6.23 -9.70 15.23
C GLY A 133 -5.39 -9.08 16.35
N MET A 134 -4.08 -8.89 16.14
CA MET A 134 -3.14 -8.34 17.14
C MET A 134 -2.93 -6.82 17.01
N GLY A 135 -3.72 -6.11 16.19
CA GLY A 135 -3.57 -4.68 15.95
C GLY A 135 -2.39 -4.28 15.04
N LEU A 136 -1.66 -5.25 14.48
CA LEU A 136 -0.44 -5.01 13.69
C LEU A 136 -0.69 -4.27 12.36
N SER A 137 -1.86 -4.44 11.73
CA SER A 137 -2.20 -3.71 10.51
C SER A 137 -2.25 -2.20 10.75
N ARG A 138 -2.82 -1.78 11.89
CA ARG A 138 -2.81 -0.37 12.31
C ARG A 138 -1.39 0.12 12.49
N LYS A 139 -0.54 -0.66 13.15
CA LYS A 139 0.86 -0.29 13.38
C LYS A 139 1.61 -0.09 12.05
N LEU A 140 1.43 -0.97 11.06
CA LEU A 140 2.00 -0.80 9.72
C LEU A 140 1.52 0.48 9.03
N VAL A 141 0.20 0.71 9.01
CA VAL A 141 -0.40 1.91 8.40
C VAL A 141 0.09 3.18 9.07
N ASP A 142 0.08 3.24 10.41
CA ASP A 142 0.53 4.41 11.15
C ASP A 142 2.05 4.63 10.95
N THR A 143 2.87 3.57 10.90
CA THR A 143 4.30 3.68 10.59
C THR A 143 4.55 4.27 9.20
N ALA A 144 3.87 3.77 8.17
CA ALA A 144 4.04 4.29 6.80
C ALA A 144 3.58 5.75 6.67
N LEU A 145 2.43 6.10 7.27
CA LEU A 145 1.89 7.45 7.21
C LEU A 145 2.72 8.46 8.00
N ASN A 146 3.18 8.11 9.22
CA ASN A 146 4.04 8.99 10.00
C ASN A 146 5.36 9.25 9.25
N TRP A 147 5.96 8.20 8.67
CA TRP A 147 7.16 8.35 7.87
C TRP A 147 6.93 9.29 6.67
N ALA A 148 5.82 9.13 5.95
CA ALA A 148 5.49 9.98 4.81
C ALA A 148 5.33 11.46 5.19
N VAL A 149 4.71 11.74 6.34
CA VAL A 149 4.61 13.10 6.88
C VAL A 149 5.99 13.68 7.19
N GLU A 150 6.86 12.89 7.84
CA GLU A 150 8.23 13.31 8.18
C GLU A 150 9.14 13.49 6.96
N HIS A 151 8.88 12.77 5.85
CA HIS A 151 9.68 12.76 4.63
C HIS A 151 8.90 13.32 3.44
N ARG A 152 8.02 14.30 3.69
CA ARG A 152 7.11 14.87 2.69
C ARG A 152 7.81 15.30 1.40
N SER A 153 8.98 15.93 1.50
CA SER A 153 9.78 16.37 0.35
C SER A 153 10.26 15.21 -0.52
N GLU A 154 10.58 14.06 0.09
CA GLU A 154 11.01 12.87 -0.62
C GLU A 154 9.85 12.21 -1.37
N VAL A 155 8.68 12.11 -0.71
CA VAL A 155 7.43 11.57 -1.29
C VAL A 155 6.99 12.34 -2.53
N VAL A 156 7.17 13.67 -2.53
CA VAL A 156 6.72 14.55 -3.62
C VAL A 156 7.80 14.88 -4.63
N SER A 157 9.02 14.35 -4.47
CA SER A 157 10.15 14.67 -5.37
C SER A 157 9.90 14.28 -6.85
N ALA A 158 8.92 13.40 -7.10
CA ALA A 158 8.46 13.01 -8.43
C ALA A 158 7.36 13.94 -9.01
N LEU A 159 6.75 14.79 -8.18
CA LEU A 159 5.88 15.87 -8.64
C LEU A 159 6.78 17.04 -9.04
N GLY A 160 6.51 17.68 -10.18
CA GLY A 160 7.24 18.89 -10.56
C GLY A 160 7.21 19.98 -9.46
N VAL A 161 8.04 21.00 -9.63
CA VAL A 161 8.43 22.05 -8.64
C VAL A 161 7.28 22.76 -7.89
N GLN A 162 6.00 22.60 -8.29
CA GLN A 162 4.87 23.37 -7.75
C GLN A 162 3.85 22.59 -6.92
N GLU A 163 3.84 21.26 -6.90
CA GLU A 163 2.78 20.51 -6.22
C GLU A 163 3.26 19.83 -4.93
N SER A 164 2.65 20.19 -3.81
CA SER A 164 2.96 19.60 -2.50
C SER A 164 1.80 18.72 -2.02
N TRP A 165 2.12 17.49 -1.65
CA TRP A 165 1.17 16.53 -1.07
C TRP A 165 0.58 17.07 0.24
N ASN A 166 -0.72 17.34 0.30
CA ASN A 166 -1.38 17.96 1.47
C ASN A 166 -1.97 16.92 2.44
N GLY A 167 -1.31 15.76 2.56
CA GLY A 167 -1.72 14.70 3.47
C GLY A 167 -2.88 13.82 2.98
N LEU A 168 -3.30 13.92 1.72
CA LEU A 168 -4.36 13.07 1.18
C LEU A 168 -3.85 11.64 0.93
N VAL A 169 -4.56 10.64 1.46
CA VAL A 169 -4.19 9.22 1.38
C VAL A 169 -5.35 8.43 0.80
N LEU A 170 -5.07 7.61 -0.20
CA LEU A 170 -6.01 6.65 -0.77
C LEU A 170 -5.68 5.22 -0.34
N VAL A 171 -6.72 4.43 -0.11
CA VAL A 171 -6.66 2.96 -0.17
C VAL A 171 -7.73 2.43 -1.10
N HIS A 172 -7.35 1.44 -1.90
CA HIS A 172 -8.27 0.51 -2.54
C HIS A 172 -8.45 -0.65 -1.55
N ALA A 173 -9.42 -0.53 -0.65
CA ALA A 173 -9.62 -1.51 0.42
C ALA A 173 -10.51 -2.64 -0.09
N GLN A 174 -10.16 -3.89 0.22
CA GLN A 174 -11.10 -5.00 0.08
C GLN A 174 -12.33 -4.70 0.95
N GLU A 175 -13.53 -4.94 0.43
CA GLU A 175 -14.79 -4.62 1.12
C GLU A 175 -14.84 -5.22 2.54
N GLN A 176 -14.31 -6.44 2.70
CA GLN A 176 -14.23 -7.15 3.98
C GLN A 176 -13.42 -6.43 5.07
N VAL A 177 -12.51 -5.52 4.72
CA VAL A 177 -11.70 -4.73 5.67
C VAL A 177 -12.09 -3.25 5.72
N GLU A 178 -13.20 -2.85 5.09
CA GLU A 178 -13.69 -1.46 5.11
C GLU A 178 -13.83 -0.93 6.56
N ALA A 179 -14.44 -1.72 7.45
CA ALA A 179 -14.60 -1.35 8.85
C ALA A 179 -13.27 -1.18 9.61
N LEU A 180 -12.22 -1.90 9.20
CA LEU A 180 -10.87 -1.75 9.78
C LEU A 180 -10.28 -0.39 9.41
N TYR A 181 -10.34 -0.02 8.13
CA TYR A 181 -9.87 1.27 7.64
C TYR A 181 -10.71 2.44 8.17
N ALA A 182 -12.04 2.25 8.33
CA ALA A 182 -12.91 3.23 8.97
C ALA A 182 -12.45 3.55 10.41
N ARG A 183 -12.09 2.53 11.19
CA ARG A 183 -11.49 2.73 12.53
C ARG A 183 -10.13 3.42 12.49
N MET A 184 -9.44 3.45 11.35
CA MET A 184 -8.19 4.19 11.14
C MET A 184 -8.43 5.63 10.64
N GLY A 185 -9.68 6.05 10.49
CA GLY A 185 -10.06 7.39 10.02
C GLY A 185 -10.16 7.53 8.51
N PHE A 186 -10.17 6.42 7.77
CA PHE A 186 -10.51 6.45 6.34
C PHE A 186 -12.04 6.51 6.16
N VAL A 187 -12.47 7.16 5.09
CA VAL A 187 -13.87 7.32 4.72
C VAL A 187 -14.08 6.80 3.31
N THR A 188 -15.05 5.90 3.14
CA THR A 188 -15.40 5.32 1.84
C THR A 188 -15.94 6.36 0.88
N ASP A 189 -15.37 6.41 -0.32
CA ASP A 189 -15.85 7.22 -1.43
C ASP A 189 -16.93 6.46 -2.20
N LYS A 190 -18.19 6.78 -1.89
CA LYS A 190 -19.33 6.17 -2.58
C LYS A 190 -19.37 6.49 -4.07
N SER A 191 -18.71 7.56 -4.51
CA SER A 191 -18.70 7.95 -5.93
C SER A 191 -17.80 7.06 -6.78
N MET A 192 -16.81 6.39 -6.18
CA MET A 192 -15.96 5.39 -6.84
C MET A 192 -16.68 4.04 -7.04
N GLY A 193 -17.81 3.83 -6.35
CA GLY A 193 -18.54 2.56 -6.40
C GLY A 193 -17.77 1.40 -5.78
N LYS A 194 -18.08 0.19 -6.23
CA LYS A 194 -17.36 -1.04 -5.91
C LYS A 194 -16.89 -1.67 -7.20
N TRP A 195 -15.70 -2.27 -7.19
CA TRP A 195 -15.15 -2.97 -8.35
C TRP A 195 -14.51 -4.28 -7.93
N ASP A 196 -14.46 -5.23 -8.86
CA ASP A 196 -13.72 -6.48 -8.70
C ASP A 196 -12.27 -6.26 -9.13
N GLU A 197 -11.34 -6.70 -8.29
CA GLU A 197 -9.91 -6.76 -8.59
C GLU A 197 -9.42 -8.15 -8.16
N GLU A 198 -9.03 -8.98 -9.13
CA GLU A 198 -8.59 -10.37 -8.93
C GLU A 198 -9.64 -11.25 -8.20
N GLY A 199 -10.94 -11.05 -8.48
CA GLY A 199 -12.02 -11.81 -7.83
C GLY A 199 -12.39 -11.33 -6.43
N ILE A 200 -11.83 -10.19 -6.00
CA ILE A 200 -12.06 -9.60 -4.69
C ILE A 200 -12.74 -8.23 -4.87
N MET A 201 -13.85 -8.03 -4.18
CA MET A 201 -14.58 -6.77 -4.22
C MET A 201 -13.85 -5.68 -3.42
N HIS A 202 -13.66 -4.52 -4.03
CA HIS A 202 -12.95 -3.37 -3.46
C HIS A 202 -13.82 -2.11 -3.38
N VAL A 203 -13.44 -1.23 -2.46
CA VAL A 203 -13.96 0.14 -2.29
C VAL A 203 -12.80 1.13 -2.20
N GLY A 204 -13.02 2.35 -2.71
CA GLY A 204 -12.08 3.45 -2.53
C GLY A 204 -12.32 4.11 -1.17
N MET A 205 -11.27 4.32 -0.38
CA MET A 205 -11.39 5.07 0.88
C MET A 205 -10.29 6.12 1.02
N TRP A 206 -10.67 7.30 1.48
CA TRP A 206 -9.78 8.44 1.65
C TRP A 206 -9.54 8.77 3.11
N LYS A 207 -8.33 9.20 3.44
CA LYS A 207 -7.99 9.81 4.73
C LYS A 207 -7.14 11.04 4.48
N ARG A 208 -7.34 12.09 5.27
CA ARG A 208 -6.39 13.20 5.36
C ARG A 208 -5.58 13.08 6.64
N VAL A 209 -4.25 13.00 6.51
CA VAL A 209 -3.33 13.07 7.66
C VAL A 209 -2.95 14.52 7.92
N ASP A 210 -2.77 14.86 9.20
CA ASP A 210 -2.29 16.17 9.60
C ASP A 210 -0.79 16.29 9.31
N ILE A 211 -0.43 17.28 8.49
CA ILE A 211 0.95 17.60 8.09
C ILE A 211 1.48 18.86 8.78
N SER A 212 0.69 19.49 9.66
CA SER A 212 1.06 20.74 10.33
C SER A 212 2.02 20.55 11.50
N ASN A 213 2.11 19.33 12.04
CA ASN A 213 2.92 19.01 13.19
C ASN A 213 4.26 18.40 12.76
N ARG A 214 5.33 19.21 12.88
CA ARG A 214 6.79 18.91 12.80
C ARG A 214 7.53 19.52 11.62
N ILE A 215 7.46 20.85 11.50
CA ILE A 215 8.68 21.62 11.21
C ILE A 215 9.18 22.08 12.59
N SER A 216 9.95 21.23 13.27
CA SER A 216 10.83 21.76 14.32
C SER A 216 12.05 22.35 13.58
N PRO A 217 12.41 23.62 13.84
CA PRO A 217 13.59 24.24 13.23
C PRO A 217 14.90 23.53 13.60
#